data_AF-A0A4Y3TX34-F1
#
_entry.id   AF-A0A4Y3TX34-F1
#
_cell.length_a   1.000
_cell.length_b   1.000
_cell.length_c   1.000
_cell.angle_alpha   90.00
_cell.angle_beta   90.00
_cell.angle_gamma   90.00
#
_symmetry.space_group_name_H-M   'P 1'
#
loop_
_entity.id
_entity.type
_entity.pdbx_description
1 polymer ?
#
loop_
_entity_poly.entity_id
_entity_poly.type
_entity_poly.pdbx_seq_one_letter_code
_entity_poly.pdbx_strand_id
1 'polypeptide(L)'
;MTGHLARPYAAAVADGLFSLATLPPLLASEIDRYERAILALQAAHDALDWPLFTDAPLAAMQATFCDDNIGELVQAVRDLHARYSATTGY
;
A
#
# COMPACT_ATOMS: atom_id res chain seq x y z
N MET A 1 -20.73 6.78 3.46
CA MET A 1 -19.84 6.18 2.45
C MET A 1 -18.71 7.16 2.17
N THR A 2 -17.68 7.13 2.99
CA THR A 2 -16.43 7.86 2.77
C THR A 2 -15.39 6.78 2.71
N GLY A 3 -14.97 6.41 1.49
CA GLY A 3 -13.87 5.47 1.29
C GLY A 3 -12.65 6.00 2.03
N HIS A 4 -12.32 5.35 3.14
CA HIS A 4 -11.07 5.60 3.82
C HIS A 4 -10.00 4.91 2.99
N LEU A 5 -9.63 5.50 1.85
CA LEU A 5 -8.36 5.14 1.23
C LEU A 5 -7.32 5.26 2.33
N ALA A 6 -6.69 4.15 2.70
CA ALA A 6 -5.59 4.11 3.64
C ALA A 6 -4.68 5.31 3.38
N ARG A 7 -4.81 6.35 4.21
CA ARG A 7 -4.18 7.67 4.00
C ARG A 7 -2.69 7.57 3.66
N PRO A 8 -1.91 6.62 4.21
CA PRO A 8 -0.52 6.44 3.85
C PRO A 8 -0.28 6.16 2.36
N TYR A 9 -1.08 5.31 1.71
CA TYR A 9 -0.89 4.98 0.30
C TYR A 9 -1.25 6.15 -0.62
N ALA A 10 -2.39 6.80 -0.38
CA ALA A 10 -2.80 7.97 -1.18
C ALA A 10 -1.76 9.10 -1.13
N ALA A 11 -1.20 9.38 0.06
CA ALA A 11 -0.12 10.34 0.20
C ALA A 11 1.15 9.89 -0.55
N ALA A 12 1.55 8.62 -0.40
CA ALA A 12 2.72 8.08 -1.09
C ALA A 12 2.60 8.10 -2.62
N VAL A 13 1.42 7.86 -3.17
CA VAL A 13 1.15 8.01 -4.63
C VAL A 13 1.30 9.48 -5.04
N ALA A 14 0.76 10.42 -4.28
CA ALA A 14 0.90 11.85 -4.56
C ALA A 14 2.37 12.32 -4.51
N ASP A 15 3.18 11.74 -3.63
CA ASP A 15 4.63 11.97 -3.55
C ASP A 15 5.42 11.30 -4.69
N GLY A 16 4.76 10.53 -5.56
CA GLY A 16 5.38 9.82 -6.68
C GLY A 16 6.14 8.56 -6.28
N LEU A 17 5.94 8.05 -5.06
CA LEU A 17 6.69 6.91 -4.51
C LEU A 17 6.58 5.63 -5.35
N PHE A 18 5.45 5.45 -6.02
CA PHE A 18 5.15 4.29 -6.87
C PHE A 18 5.41 4.54 -8.36
N SER A 19 5.98 5.70 -8.73
CA SER A 19 6.33 5.98 -10.12
C SER A 19 7.52 5.13 -10.57
N LEU A 20 7.32 4.34 -11.64
CA LEU A 20 8.32 3.38 -12.13
C LEU A 20 9.22 3.94 -13.24
N ALA A 21 8.89 5.10 -13.82
CA ALA A 21 9.42 5.56 -15.10
C ALA A 21 10.94 5.82 -15.12
N THR A 22 11.56 6.04 -13.95
CA THR A 22 12.98 6.39 -13.81
C THR A 22 13.77 5.34 -13.02
N LEU A 23 13.15 4.24 -12.63
CA LEU A 23 13.74 3.24 -11.77
C LEU A 23 14.42 2.12 -12.57
N PRO A 24 15.51 1.53 -12.05
CA PRO A 24 16.06 0.32 -12.63
C PRO A 24 15.03 -0.81 -12.67
N PRO A 25 15.09 -1.72 -13.65
CA PRO A 25 14.08 -2.75 -13.84
C PRO A 25 13.80 -3.62 -12.60
N LEU A 26 14.84 -3.99 -11.84
CA LEU A 26 14.68 -4.79 -10.62
C LEU A 26 13.95 -4.02 -9.52
N LEU A 27 14.28 -2.75 -9.32
CA LEU A 27 13.62 -1.90 -8.34
C LEU A 27 12.17 -1.61 -8.74
N ALA A 28 11.95 -1.29 -10.01
CA ALA A 28 10.61 -1.07 -10.56
C ALA A 28 9.70 -2.31 -10.38
N SER A 29 10.23 -3.51 -10.65
CA SER A 29 9.47 -4.76 -10.51
C SER A 29 9.06 -5.04 -9.07
N GLU A 30 9.93 -4.75 -8.10
CA GLU A 30 9.58 -4.96 -6.70
C GLU A 30 8.61 -3.90 -6.18
N ILE A 31 8.73 -2.64 -6.61
CA ILE A 31 7.75 -1.60 -6.26
C ILE A 31 6.37 -1.91 -6.86
N ASP A 32 6.30 -2.38 -8.11
CA ASP A 32 5.05 -2.85 -8.73
C ASP A 32 4.43 -4.01 -7.92
N ARG A 33 5.25 -4.95 -7.41
CA ARG A 33 4.75 -6.04 -6.55
C ARG A 33 4.13 -5.51 -5.25
N TYR A 34 4.80 -4.58 -4.59
CA TYR A 34 4.27 -3.95 -3.36
C TYR A 34 2.98 -3.18 -3.65
N GLU A 35 2.90 -2.43 -4.75
CA GLU A 35 1.70 -1.69 -5.12
C GLU A 35 0.51 -2.61 -5.38
N ARG A 36 0.71 -3.72 -6.11
CA ARG A 36 -0.36 -4.70 -6.33
C ARG A 36 -0.87 -5.33 -5.03
N ALA A 37 0.02 -5.60 -4.07
CA ALA A 37 -0.38 -6.10 -2.76
C ALA A 37 -1.22 -5.08 -1.98
N ILE A 38 -0.84 -3.79 -2.03
CA ILE A 38 -1.61 -2.70 -1.43
C ILE A 38 -3.01 -2.61 -2.07
N LEU A 39 -3.09 -2.62 -3.39
CA LEU A 39 -4.37 -2.56 -4.11
C LEU A 39 -5.29 -3.75 -3.77
N ALA A 40 -4.72 -4.94 -3.59
CA ALA A 40 -5.48 -6.12 -3.17
C ALA A 40 -6.02 -5.96 -1.73
N LEU A 41 -5.23 -5.41 -0.81
CA LEU A 41 -5.66 -5.12 0.56
C LEU A 41 -6.74 -4.05 0.61
N GLN A 42 -6.66 -3.02 -0.24
CA GLN A 42 -7.72 -2.01 -0.37
C GLN A 42 -9.02 -2.63 -0.86
N ALA A 43 -8.97 -3.47 -1.89
CA ALA A 43 -10.15 -4.18 -2.38
C ALA A 43 -10.75 -5.11 -1.31
N ALA A 44 -9.91 -5.78 -0.51
CA ALA A 44 -10.37 -6.59 0.62
C ALA A 44 -11.02 -5.71 1.70
N HIS A 45 -10.41 -4.58 2.06
CA HIS A 45 -10.96 -3.62 3.01
C HIS A 45 -12.34 -3.13 2.57
N ASP A 46 -12.49 -2.70 1.31
CA ASP A 46 -13.77 -2.23 0.77
C ASP A 46 -14.86 -3.31 0.79
N ALA A 47 -14.49 -4.59 0.65
CA ALA A 47 -15.42 -5.71 0.73
C ALA A 47 -15.94 -5.96 2.15
N LEU A 48 -15.21 -5.55 3.20
CA LEU A 48 -15.64 -5.69 4.60
C LEU A 48 -16.76 -4.73 4.97
N ASP A 49 -16.89 -3.62 4.24
CA ASP A 49 -18.00 -2.68 4.37
C ASP A 49 -19.29 -3.16 3.68
N TRP A 50 -19.30 -4.37 3.09
CA TRP A 50 -20.49 -4.88 2.40
C TRP A 50 -21.63 -5.14 3.41
N PRO A 51 -22.85 -4.62 3.17
CA PRO A 51 -23.98 -4.67 4.12
C PRO A 51 -24.55 -6.06 4.46
N LEU A 52 -23.97 -7.14 3.92
CA LEU A 52 -24.32 -8.53 4.16
C LEU A 52 -23.27 -9.24 5.04
N PHE A 53 -22.17 -8.56 5.39
CA PHE A 53 -21.19 -9.08 6.32
C PHE A 53 -21.76 -8.98 7.73
N THR A 54 -22.16 -10.11 8.30
CA THR A 54 -22.95 -10.14 9.55
C THR A 54 -22.11 -10.04 10.82
N ASP A 55 -20.80 -10.27 10.73
CA ASP A 55 -19.88 -10.23 11.87
C ASP A 55 -19.12 -8.89 11.90
N ALA A 56 -19.74 -7.87 12.47
CA ALA A 56 -19.15 -6.53 12.55
C ALA A 56 -17.82 -6.47 13.34
N PRO A 57 -17.63 -7.17 14.48
CA PRO A 57 -16.34 -7.25 15.14
C PRO A 57 -15.23 -7.85 14.28
N LEU A 58 -15.51 -8.94 13.55
CA LEU A 58 -14.56 -9.54 12.64
C LEU A 58 -14.21 -8.60 11.48
N ALA A 59 -15.21 -7.95 10.88
CA ALA A 59 -14.99 -6.96 9.83
C ALA A 59 -14.09 -5.81 10.29
N ALA A 60 -14.36 -5.25 11.47
CA ALA A 60 -13.54 -4.17 12.03
C ALA A 60 -12.09 -4.61 12.28
N MET A 61 -11.88 -5.82 12.82
CA MET A 61 -10.54 -6.37 13.02
C MET A 61 -9.79 -6.57 11.70
N GLN A 62 -10.47 -7.10 10.68
CA GLN A 62 -9.87 -7.30 9.35
C GLN A 62 -9.60 -5.97 8.63
N ALA A 63 -10.44 -4.95 8.82
CA ALA A 63 -10.22 -3.62 8.28
C ALA A 63 -8.95 -3.00 8.87
N THR A 64 -8.78 -3.04 10.20
CA THR A 64 -7.54 -2.61 10.87
C THR A 64 -6.32 -3.39 10.37
N PHE A 65 -6.44 -4.71 10.21
CA PHE A 65 -5.36 -5.52 9.62
C PHE A 65 -4.98 -5.03 8.22
N CYS A 66 -5.95 -4.72 7.36
CA CYS A 66 -5.67 -4.20 6.02
C CYS A 66 -4.95 -2.84 6.09
N ASP A 67 -5.43 -1.92 6.93
CA ASP A 67 -4.83 -0.59 7.10
C ASP A 67 -3.37 -0.67 7.57
N ASP A 68 -3.10 -1.50 8.59
CA ASP A 68 -1.75 -1.68 9.13
C ASP A 68 -0.81 -2.25 8.08
N ASN A 69 -1.23 -3.30 7.36
CA ASN A 69 -0.41 -3.92 6.32
C ASN A 69 -0.17 -2.98 5.14
N ILE A 70 -1.15 -2.15 4.75
CA ILE A 70 -0.93 -1.13 3.71
C ILE A 70 0.14 -0.14 4.18
N GLY A 71 0.10 0.30 5.44
CA GLY A 71 1.12 1.17 6.03
C GLY A 71 2.52 0.55 5.99
N GLU A 72 2.64 -0.73 6.37
CA GLU A 72 3.91 -1.47 6.33
C GLU A 72 4.47 -1.60 4.92
N LEU A 73 3.64 -1.91 3.92
CA LEU A 73 4.07 -2.04 2.52
C LEU A 73 4.52 -0.68 1.95
N VAL A 74 3.83 0.41 2.28
CA VAL A 74 4.27 1.77 1.92
C VAL A 74 5.63 2.08 2.54
N GLN A 75 5.85 1.73 3.81
CA GLN A 75 7.14 1.93 4.45
C GLN A 75 8.24 1.07 3.82
N ALA A 76 7.95 -0.18 3.45
CA ALA A 76 8.90 -1.04 2.75
C ALA A 76 9.36 -0.44 1.41
N VAL A 77 8.45 0.20 0.67
CA VAL A 77 8.79 0.91 -0.58
C VAL A 77 9.66 2.13 -0.29
N ARG A 78 9.38 2.92 0.75
CA ARG A 78 10.25 4.04 1.18
C ARG A 78 11.65 3.57 1.51
N ASP A 79 11.77 2.50 2.28
CA ASP A 79 13.05 1.91 2.66
C ASP A 79 13.82 1.39 1.43
N LEU A 80 13.11 0.82 0.46
CA LEU A 80 13.71 0.33 -0.77
C LEU A 80 14.29 1.47 -1.61
N HIS A 81 13.57 2.59 -1.76
CA HIS A 81 14.11 3.81 -2.38
C HIS A 81 15.31 4.37 -1.63
N ALA A 82 15.23 4.45 -0.29
CA ALA A 82 16.32 4.97 0.52
C ALA A 82 17.61 4.13 0.36
N ARG A 83 17.49 2.80 0.36
CA ARG A 83 18.61 1.88 0.13
C ARG A 83 19.19 2.02 -1.28
N TYR A 84 18.34 2.16 -2.28
CA TYR A 84 18.77 2.36 -3.65
C TYR A 84 19.58 3.66 -3.79
N SER A 85 19.03 4.79 -3.34
CA SER A 85 19.70 6.09 -3.37
C SER A 85 21.05 6.07 -2.64
N ALA A 86 21.12 5.43 -1.48
CA ALA A 86 22.37 5.28 -0.72
C ALA A 86 23.43 4.43 -1.45
N THR A 87 22.99 3.45 -2.25
CA THR A 87 23.89 2.56 -3.01
C THR A 87 24.38 3.23 -4.31
N THR A 88 23.55 4.06 -4.94
CA THR A 88 23.89 4.71 -6.22
C THR A 88 24.64 6.03 -6.09
N GLY A 89 24.82 6.56 -4.87
CA GLY A 89 25.79 7.62 -4.58
C GLY A 89 25.65 8.87 -5.46
N TYR A 90 24.50 9.52 -5.40
CA TYR A 90 24.40 10.96 -5.68
C TYR A 90 24.39 11.74 -4.37
#